data_AF-A0A1C6R5F2-F1
#
_entry.id   AF-A0A1C6R5F2-F1
#
_cell.length_a   1.000
_cell.length_b   1.000
_cell.length_c   1.000
_cell.angle_alpha   90.00
_cell.angle_beta   90.00
_cell.angle_gamma   90.00
#
_symmetry.space_group_name_H-M   'P 1'
#
loop_
_entity.id
_entity.type
_entity.pdbx_description
1 polymer ?
#
loop_
_entity_poly.entity_id
_entity_poly.type
_entity_poly.pdbx_seq_one_letter_code
_entity_poly.pdbx_strand_id
1 'polypeptide(L)'
;MNCEERIAAILADPEVQRIGALIEEEESRSGQELRGELQVFQDRYETAAREGDTAALARVCEGKHGRWGRICVQDTGHETRTPHWGLTPDGAPVAWIGGAPDD
;
A
#
# COMPACT_ATOMS: atom_id res chain seq x y z
N MET A 1 -29.32 10.10 13.09
CA MET A 1 -28.24 9.55 12.28
C MET A 1 -27.17 10.61 12.09
N ASN A 2 -26.12 10.55 12.90
CA ASN A 2 -24.95 11.44 12.79
C ASN A 2 -24.06 10.96 11.61
N CYS A 3 -22.98 11.70 11.29
CA CYS A 3 -22.11 11.34 10.16
C CYS A 3 -21.43 9.97 10.35
N GLU A 4 -21.04 9.62 11.57
CA GLU A 4 -20.38 8.35 11.90
C GLU A 4 -21.31 7.15 11.65
N GLU A 5 -22.57 7.24 12.09
CA GLU A 5 -23.60 6.23 11.86
C GLU A 5 -23.89 6.06 10.36
N ARG A 6 -23.83 7.13 9.57
CA ARG A 6 -24.01 7.08 8.11
C ARG A 6 -22.82 6.41 7.42
N ILE A 7 -21.60 6.72 7.84
CA ILE A 7 -20.40 6.09 7.30
C ILE A 7 -20.40 4.60 7.65
N ALA A 8 -20.69 4.25 8.90
CA ALA A 8 -20.79 2.87 9.35
C ALA A 8 -21.87 2.10 8.55
N ALA A 9 -23.03 2.69 8.29
CA ALA A 9 -24.06 2.08 7.48
C ALA A 9 -23.62 1.83 6.02
N ILE A 10 -22.87 2.76 5.42
CA ILE A 10 -22.31 2.59 4.08
C ILE A 10 -21.23 1.49 4.06
N LEU A 11 -20.33 1.47 5.04
CA LEU A 11 -19.29 0.43 5.14
C LEU A 11 -19.85 -0.95 5.47
N ALA A 12 -21.02 -1.01 6.11
CA ALA A 12 -21.76 -2.24 6.38
C ALA A 12 -22.61 -2.70 5.20
N ASP A 13 -22.72 -1.90 4.13
CA ASP A 13 -23.45 -2.30 2.93
C ASP A 13 -22.78 -3.55 2.30
N PRO A 14 -23.52 -4.63 2.03
CA PRO A 14 -22.95 -5.87 1.50
C PRO A 14 -22.23 -5.68 0.15
N GLU A 15 -22.69 -4.75 -0.69
CA GLU A 15 -22.03 -4.45 -1.96
C GLU A 15 -20.70 -3.73 -1.73
N VAL A 16 -20.65 -2.78 -0.78
CA VAL A 16 -19.41 -2.11 -0.38
C VAL A 16 -18.41 -3.12 0.18
N GLN A 17 -18.86 -4.05 1.03
CA GLN A 17 -18.00 -5.13 1.55
C GLN A 17 -17.51 -6.05 0.45
N ARG A 18 -18.37 -6.45 -0.48
CA ARG A 18 -18.00 -7.30 -1.62
C ARG A 18 -16.97 -6.63 -2.53
N ILE A 19 -17.16 -5.35 -2.86
CA ILE A 19 -16.20 -4.58 -3.65
C ILE A 19 -14.89 -4.44 -2.87
N GLY A 20 -14.96 -4.18 -1.56
CA GLY A 20 -13.81 -4.15 -0.68
C GLY A 20 -12.99 -5.44 -0.77
N ALA A 21 -13.63 -6.60 -0.64
CA ALA A 21 -12.96 -7.90 -0.73
C ALA A 21 -12.31 -8.14 -2.11
N LEU A 22 -12.99 -7.75 -3.20
CA LEU A 22 -12.43 -7.88 -4.55
C LEU A 22 -11.19 -6.99 -4.76
N ILE A 23 -11.20 -5.78 -4.22
CA ILE A 23 -10.04 -4.89 -4.24
C ILE A 23 -8.89 -5.54 -3.46
N GLU A 24 -9.15 -6.07 -2.27
CA GLU A 24 -8.12 -6.69 -1.44
C GLU A 24 -7.48 -7.92 -2.10
N GLU A 25 -8.30 -8.73 -2.79
CA GLU A 25 -7.82 -9.86 -3.60
C GLU A 25 -6.93 -9.37 -4.75
N GLU A 26 -7.35 -8.34 -5.48
CA GLU A 26 -6.60 -7.78 -6.60
C GLU A 26 -5.27 -7.18 -6.15
N GLU A 27 -5.28 -6.41 -5.06
CA GLU A 27 -4.09 -5.79 -4.48
C GLU A 27 -3.06 -6.84 -4.05
N SER A 28 -3.54 -7.94 -3.46
CA SER A 28 -2.70 -9.08 -3.07
C SER A 28 -2.13 -9.80 -4.28
N ARG A 29 -2.98 -10.11 -5.28
CA ARG A 29 -2.56 -10.80 -6.50
C ARG A 29 -1.53 -9.98 -7.29
N SER A 30 -1.84 -8.72 -7.55
CA SER A 30 -0.94 -7.77 -8.22
C SER A 30 0.38 -7.60 -7.46
N GLY A 31 0.33 -7.58 -6.12
CA GLY A 31 1.51 -7.56 -5.27
C GLY A 31 2.46 -8.73 -5.50
N GLN A 32 1.90 -9.95 -5.61
CA GLN A 32 2.68 -11.16 -5.90
C GLN A 32 3.24 -11.15 -7.32
N GLU A 33 2.44 -10.77 -8.31
CA GLU A 33 2.85 -10.71 -9.72
C GLU A 33 4.04 -9.75 -9.91
N LEU A 34 4.01 -8.60 -9.24
CA LEU A 34 5.06 -7.58 -9.34
C LEU A 34 6.28 -7.84 -8.45
N ARG A 35 6.24 -8.88 -7.59
CA ARG A 35 7.32 -9.16 -6.64
C ARG A 35 8.67 -9.32 -7.34
N GLY A 36 8.72 -10.03 -8.46
CA GLY A 36 9.97 -10.27 -9.19
C GLY A 36 10.66 -8.98 -9.64
N GLU A 37 9.89 -7.95 -9.97
CA GLU A 37 10.40 -6.66 -10.45
C GLU A 37 10.66 -5.68 -9.31
N LEU A 38 9.79 -5.66 -8.29
CA LEU A 38 9.77 -4.60 -7.28
C LEU A 38 10.45 -4.98 -5.95
N GLN A 39 10.81 -6.25 -5.73
CA GLN A 39 11.52 -6.70 -4.52
C GLN A 39 12.82 -5.93 -4.27
N VAL A 40 13.52 -5.50 -5.32
CA VAL A 40 14.75 -4.69 -5.20
C VAL A 40 14.53 -3.40 -4.40
N PHE A 41 13.34 -2.80 -4.48
CA PHE A 41 13.01 -1.60 -3.72
C PHE A 41 12.80 -1.91 -2.23
N GLN A 42 12.19 -3.05 -1.92
CA GLN A 42 12.06 -3.53 -0.54
C GLN A 42 13.44 -3.81 0.07
N ASP A 43 14.30 -4.53 -0.64
CA ASP A 43 15.63 -4.90 -0.13
C ASP A 43 16.49 -3.65 0.12
N ARG A 44 16.36 -2.65 -0.76
CA ARG A 44 16.98 -1.32 -0.59
C ARG A 44 16.44 -0.59 0.64
N TYR A 45 15.12 -0.60 0.83
CA TYR A 45 14.48 0.02 2.00
C TYR A 45 14.94 -0.63 3.30
N GLU A 46 14.95 -1.97 3.38
CA GLU A 46 15.41 -2.71 4.57
C GLU A 46 16.88 -2.44 4.88
N THR A 47 17.72 -2.40 3.85
CA THR A 47 19.14 -2.06 3.99
C THR A 47 19.31 -0.65 4.55
N ALA A 48 18.62 0.33 3.96
CA ALA A 48 18.66 1.73 4.41
C ALA A 48 18.17 1.89 5.86
N ALA A 49 17.08 1.19 6.22
CA ALA A 49 16.55 1.19 7.58
C ALA A 49 17.55 0.60 8.59
N ARG A 50 18.21 -0.51 8.23
CA ARG A 50 19.21 -1.16 9.07
C ARG A 50 20.47 -0.32 9.25
N GLU A 51 20.90 0.37 8.19
CA GLU A 51 22.13 1.17 8.19
C GLU A 51 21.90 2.61 8.66
N GLY A 52 20.64 3.02 8.84
CA GLY A 52 20.29 4.38 9.20
C GLY A 52 20.54 5.39 8.07
N ASP A 53 20.50 4.95 6.81
CA ASP A 53 20.66 5.82 5.64
C ASP A 53 19.39 6.65 5.42
N THR A 54 19.32 7.79 6.11
CA THR A 54 18.19 8.72 6.02
C THR A 54 18.04 9.34 4.64
N ALA A 55 19.12 9.45 3.85
CA ALA A 55 19.06 10.00 2.50
C ALA A 55 18.44 9.01 1.50
N ALA A 56 18.66 7.70 1.69
CA ALA A 56 17.94 6.67 0.95
C ALA A 56 16.46 6.59 1.38
N LEU A 57 16.18 6.63 2.69
CA LEU A 57 14.80 6.62 3.19
C LEU A 57 13.98 7.84 2.75
N ALA A 58 14.59 9.02 2.66
CA ALA A 58 13.93 10.24 2.19
C ALA A 58 13.57 10.22 0.69
N ARG A 59 14.04 9.23 -0.08
CA ARG A 59 13.68 9.07 -1.50
C ARG A 59 12.44 8.21 -1.70
N VAL A 60 11.97 7.55 -0.65
CA VAL A 60 10.80 6.69 -0.67
C VAL A 60 9.53 7.55 -0.80
N CYS A 61 8.54 7.03 -1.52
CA CYS A 61 7.23 7.66 -1.70
C CYS A 61 6.63 8.13 -0.36
N GLU A 62 6.45 9.45 -0.21
CA GLU A 62 5.99 10.07 1.04
C GLU A 62 4.49 9.88 1.26
N GLY A 63 4.10 9.59 2.51
CA GLY A 63 2.70 9.64 2.95
C GLY A 63 1.77 8.58 2.36
N LYS A 64 2.23 7.79 1.37
CA LYS A 64 1.44 6.73 0.74
C LYS A 64 1.48 5.46 1.57
N HIS A 65 0.64 5.49 2.60
CA HIS A 65 0.23 4.31 3.32
C HIS A 65 -0.85 3.60 2.51
N GLY A 66 -0.99 2.30 2.70
CA GLY A 66 -2.17 1.60 2.23
C GLY A 66 -2.92 0.93 3.38
N ARG A 67 -4.10 0.39 3.07
CA ARG A 67 -5.08 -0.15 4.04
C ARG A 67 -4.51 -1.09 5.10
N TRP A 68 -3.45 -1.83 4.80
CA TRP A 68 -2.87 -2.84 5.70
C TRP A 68 -1.67 -2.34 6.51
N GLY A 69 -1.54 -1.03 6.76
CA GLY A 69 -0.37 -0.46 7.47
C GLY A 69 0.91 -0.55 6.65
N ARG A 70 0.75 -0.54 5.33
CA ARG A 70 1.78 -0.77 4.31
C ARG A 70 2.40 0.56 3.87
N ILE A 71 3.71 0.60 3.68
CA ILE A 71 4.44 1.77 3.17
C ILE A 71 4.84 1.46 1.73
N CYS A 72 4.63 2.41 0.81
CA CYS A 72 5.18 2.25 -0.53
C CYS A 72 6.71 2.39 -0.48
N VAL A 73 7.46 1.38 -0.93
CA VAL A 73 8.94 1.36 -0.84
C VAL A 73 9.66 1.86 -2.10
N GLN A 74 8.90 2.24 -3.13
CA GLN A 74 9.41 2.77 -4.39
C GLN A 74 9.84 4.24 -4.26
N ASP A 75 10.61 4.72 -5.25
CA ASP A 75 11.06 6.11 -5.31
C ASP A 75 9.88 7.08 -5.54
N THR A 76 9.92 8.26 -4.92
CA THR A 76 8.94 9.33 -5.12
C THR A 76 8.74 9.65 -6.60
N GLY A 77 7.48 9.75 -7.04
CA GLY A 77 7.12 10.06 -8.43
C GLY A 77 6.93 8.82 -9.33
N HIS A 78 6.97 7.60 -8.77
CA HIS A 78 6.79 6.36 -9.54
C HIS A 78 5.35 6.15 -10.05
N GLU A 79 4.36 6.89 -9.54
CA GLU A 79 2.93 6.62 -9.69
C GLU A 79 2.45 6.69 -11.15
N THR A 80 3.22 7.33 -12.02
CA THR A 80 2.94 7.40 -13.47
C THR A 80 3.35 6.13 -14.24
N ARG A 81 4.09 5.22 -13.60
CA ARG A 81 4.70 4.04 -14.24
C ARG A 81 4.26 2.74 -13.60
N THR A 82 4.14 2.72 -12.27
CA THR A 82 3.88 1.51 -11.49
C THR A 82 2.89 1.81 -10.37
N PRO A 83 2.05 0.82 -9.96
CA PRO A 83 1.26 0.97 -8.74
C PRO A 83 2.18 1.15 -7.54
N HIS A 84 1.64 1.66 -6.43
CA HIS A 84 2.34 1.56 -5.16
C HIS A 84 2.55 0.09 -4.81
N TRP A 85 3.68 -0.20 -4.18
CA TRP A 85 4.06 -1.56 -3.84
C TRP A 85 4.86 -1.56 -2.54
N GLY A 86 4.67 -2.60 -1.75
CA GLY A 86 5.34 -2.82 -0.47
C GLY A 86 4.93 -4.15 0.13
N LEU A 87 5.26 -4.35 1.40
CA LEU A 87 4.88 -5.53 2.17
C LEU A 87 3.85 -5.18 3.26
N THR A 88 2.97 -6.13 3.57
CA THR A 88 2.14 -6.10 4.78
C THR A 88 3.00 -6.31 6.03
N PRO A 89 2.45 -6.04 7.24
CA PRO A 89 3.11 -6.38 8.50
C PRO A 89 3.51 -7.85 8.61
N ASP A 90 2.77 -8.75 7.95
CA ASP A 90 3.07 -10.19 7.89
C ASP A 90 4.08 -10.57 6.78
N GLY A 91 4.61 -9.59 6.04
CA GLY A 91 5.59 -9.78 4.98
C GLY A 91 5.01 -10.22 3.63
N ALA A 92 3.69 -10.15 3.43
CA ALA A 92 3.08 -10.46 2.15
C ALA A 92 3.15 -9.25 1.20
N PRO A 93 3.56 -9.42 -0.07
CA PRO A 93 3.60 -8.32 -1.02
C PRO A 93 2.20 -7.88 -1.44
N VAL A 94 2.09 -6.59 -1.71
CA VAL A 94 0.84 -5.91 -2.05
C VAL A 94 1.11 -4.78 -3.04
N ALA A 95 0.23 -4.63 -4.02
CA ALA A 95 0.22 -3.50 -4.93
C ALA A 95 -1.11 -2.73 -4.83
N TRP A 96 -1.09 -1.40 -4.90
CA TRP A 96 -2.32 -0.59 -4.84
C TRP A 96 -2.21 0.72 -5.64
N ILE A 97 -3.36 1.33 -5.94
CA ILE A 97 -3.46 2.63 -6.62
C ILE A 97 -4.03 3.65 -5.63
N GLY A 98 -3.40 4.84 -5.56
CA GLY A 98 -3.82 5.91 -4.66
C GLY A 98 -3.24 5.79 -3.23
N GLY A 99 -3.69 6.67 -2.33
CA GLY A 99 -3.32 6.64 -0.91
C GLY A 99 -4.22 5.73 -0.08
N ALA A 100 -3.96 5.65 1.22
CA ALA A 100 -4.91 5.08 2.17
C ALA A 100 -6.19 5.96 2.19
N PRO A 101 -7.36 5.41 2.59
CA PRO A 101 -8.61 6.19 2.65
C PRO A 101 -8.57 7.42 3.58
N ASP A 102 -7.51 7.53 4.37
CA ASP A 102 -7.15 8.58 5.30
C ASP A 102 -6.31 9.72 4.65
N ASP A 103 -6.00 9.64 3.35
CA ASP A 103 -5.58 10.77 2.49
C ASP A 103 -6.78 11.49 1.84
#